data_AF-A0A6L2R6N1-F1
#
_entry.id   AF-A0A6L2R6N1-F1
#
_cell.length_a   1.000
_cell.length_b   1.000
_cell.length_c   1.000
_cell.angle_alpha   90.00
_cell.angle_beta   90.00
_cell.angle_gamma   90.00
#
_symmetry.space_group_name_H-M   'P 1'
#
loop_
_entity.id
_entity.type
_entity.pdbx_description
1 polymer ?
#
loop_
_entity_poly.entity_id
_entity_poly.type
_entity_poly.pdbx_seq_one_letter_code
_entity_poly.pdbx_strand_id
1 'polypeptide(L)'
;MTELPSDKQHAIRLEGEKAYPGECCGFLLGVFEATGPRHIVDILPMCNARETEAQHNRFLIAPVDFMRAERHARAAGLEIVGFYHSHPDHPALPSDYDREQALPFYCYIIVSVNKAKAEGLTGWSLSPDRAHFNQEF
;
A
#
# COMPACT_ATOMS: atom_id res chain seq x y z
N MET A 1 -4.80 -6.81 13.03
CA MET A 1 -5.80 -7.31 12.08
C MET A 1 -6.39 -6.11 11.37
N THR A 2 -6.51 -6.14 10.05
CA THR A 2 -6.94 -5.00 9.23
C THR A 2 -8.17 -5.41 8.43
N GLU A 3 -9.15 -4.52 8.37
CA GLU A 3 -10.34 -4.67 7.56
C GLU A 3 -10.21 -3.83 6.29
N LEU A 4 -10.23 -4.52 5.16
CA LEU A 4 -10.16 -3.93 3.83
C LEU A 4 -11.46 -4.22 3.06
N PRO A 5 -12.34 -3.20 2.90
CA PRO A 5 -13.60 -3.35 2.16
C PRO A 5 -13.40 -3.83 0.72
N SER A 6 -14.33 -4.64 0.21
CA SER A 6 -14.21 -5.29 -1.10
C SER A 6 -14.14 -4.30 -2.27
N ASP A 7 -14.81 -3.15 -2.17
CA ASP A 7 -14.73 -2.06 -3.13
C ASP A 7 -13.33 -1.45 -3.16
N LYS A 8 -12.67 -1.29 -2.00
CA LYS A 8 -11.28 -0.84 -1.91
C LYS A 8 -10.30 -1.89 -2.41
N GLN A 9 -10.54 -3.17 -2.16
CA GLN A 9 -9.76 -4.24 -2.76
C GLN A 9 -9.84 -4.21 -4.30
N HIS A 10 -11.03 -3.97 -4.84
CA HIS A 10 -11.22 -3.86 -6.28
C HIS A 10 -10.52 -2.61 -6.84
N ALA A 11 -10.66 -1.47 -6.18
CA ALA A 11 -9.99 -0.23 -6.57
C ALA A 11 -8.46 -0.37 -6.61
N ILE A 12 -7.84 -0.99 -5.57
CA ILE A 12 -6.39 -1.25 -5.54
C ILE A 12 -5.96 -2.14 -6.71
N ARG A 13 -6.74 -3.19 -7.02
CA ARG A 13 -6.46 -4.06 -8.17
C ARG A 13 -6.49 -3.29 -9.49
N LEU A 14 -7.51 -2.45 -9.69
CA LEU A 14 -7.62 -1.62 -10.89
C LEU A 14 -6.45 -0.64 -11.03
N GLU A 15 -5.97 -0.04 -9.94
CA GLU A 15 -4.79 0.82 -9.99
C GLU A 15 -3.53 0.04 -10.39
N GLY A 16 -3.36 -1.18 -9.89
CA GLY A 16 -2.27 -2.06 -10.30
C GLY A 16 -2.33 -2.43 -11.79
N GLU A 17 -3.51 -2.77 -12.31
CA GLU A 17 -3.71 -3.09 -13.73
C GLU A 17 -3.42 -1.89 -14.64
N LYS A 18 -3.86 -0.68 -14.24
CA LYS A 18 -3.61 0.56 -15.00
C LYS A 18 -2.13 0.94 -15.05
N ALA A 19 -1.38 0.65 -13.98
CA ALA A 19 0.03 1.02 -13.88
C ALA A 19 0.96 0.05 -14.64
N TYR A 20 0.48 -1.16 -14.96
CA TYR A 20 1.28 -2.16 -15.66
C TYR A 20 1.84 -1.61 -16.99
N PRO A 21 3.13 -1.82 -17.31
CA PRO A 21 4.09 -2.74 -16.67
C PRO A 21 4.85 -2.19 -15.46
N GLY A 22 4.54 -0.99 -14.98
CA GLY A 22 5.15 -0.40 -13.79
C GLY A 22 4.40 -0.70 -12.48
N GLU A 23 5.00 -0.29 -11.36
CA GLU A 23 4.38 -0.36 -10.03
C GLU A 23 3.42 0.82 -9.79
N CYS A 24 2.19 0.54 -9.35
CA CYS A 24 1.33 1.54 -8.73
C CYS A 24 1.73 1.74 -7.26
N CYS A 25 1.41 2.89 -6.68
CA CYS A 25 1.47 3.07 -5.25
C CYS A 25 0.38 4.02 -4.75
N GLY A 26 0.10 3.98 -3.45
CA GLY A 26 -0.85 4.91 -2.84
C GLY A 26 -0.96 4.73 -1.34
N PHE A 27 -1.77 5.60 -0.73
CA PHE A 27 -2.03 5.60 0.69
C PHE A 27 -3.33 4.88 1.01
N LEU A 28 -3.37 4.23 2.18
CA LEU A 28 -4.56 3.68 2.79
C LEU A 28 -5.05 4.69 3.83
N LEU A 29 -6.29 5.15 3.69
CA LEU A 29 -6.91 6.11 4.58
C LEU A 29 -7.94 5.41 5.45
N GLY A 30 -7.94 5.70 6.74
CA GLY A 30 -8.76 4.96 7.68
C GLY A 30 -8.73 5.51 9.08
N VAL A 31 -9.13 4.66 10.02
CA VAL A 31 -9.11 4.95 11.46
C VAL A 31 -8.33 3.88 12.22
N PHE A 32 -7.56 4.31 13.22
CA PHE A 32 -6.95 3.40 14.20
C PHE A 32 -7.92 3.22 15.36
N GLU A 33 -8.40 2.00 15.60
CA GLU A 33 -9.10 1.68 16.85
C GLU A 33 -8.10 1.37 17.95
N ALA A 34 -8.32 1.92 19.15
CA ALA A 34 -7.41 1.76 20.29
C ALA A 34 -7.21 0.31 20.73
N THR A 35 -8.22 -0.55 20.52
CA THR A 35 -8.20 -1.97 20.92
C THR A 35 -8.80 -2.89 19.85
N GLY A 36 -8.86 -2.43 18.59
CA GLY A 36 -9.58 -3.09 17.51
C GLY A 36 -8.78 -3.22 16.22
N PRO A 37 -9.38 -3.76 15.16
CA PRO A 37 -8.73 -3.82 13.86
C PRO A 37 -8.57 -2.43 13.26
N ARG A 38 -7.62 -2.31 12.33
CA ARG A 38 -7.49 -1.12 11.49
C ARG A 38 -8.57 -1.14 10.43
N HIS A 39 -9.37 -0.08 10.34
CA HIS A 39 -10.40 0.01 9.31
C HIS A 39 -9.92 0.91 8.18
N ILE A 40 -9.76 0.32 6.99
CA ILE A 40 -9.49 1.09 5.77
C ILE A 40 -10.81 1.59 5.23
N VAL A 41 -10.95 2.91 5.14
CA VAL A 41 -12.17 3.60 4.69
C VAL A 41 -12.02 4.08 3.25
N ASP A 42 -10.82 4.49 2.85
CA ASP A 42 -10.56 4.95 1.49
C ASP A 42 -9.11 4.69 1.05
N ILE A 43 -8.85 4.92 -0.24
CA ILE A 43 -7.50 4.89 -0.80
C ILE A 43 -7.20 6.21 -1.49
N LEU A 44 -5.94 6.61 -1.47
CA LEU A 44 -5.45 7.76 -2.22
C LEU A 44 -4.36 7.28 -3.19
N PRO A 45 -4.71 7.04 -4.47
CA PRO A 45 -3.72 6.68 -5.48
C PRO A 45 -2.70 7.78 -5.69
N MET A 46 -1.45 7.37 -5.86
CA MET A 46 -0.34 8.27 -6.14
C MET A 46 0.30 7.90 -7.47
N CYS A 47 0.70 8.90 -8.23
CA CYS A 47 1.62 8.66 -9.34
C CYS A 47 2.97 8.26 -8.75
N ASN A 48 3.51 7.13 -9.18
CA ASN A 48 4.86 6.71 -8.78
C ASN A 48 5.88 7.76 -9.25
N ALA A 49 6.41 8.55 -8.31
CA ALA A 49 7.28 9.70 -8.59
C ALA A 49 8.72 9.30 -8.99
N ARG A 50 9.02 8.00 -9.15
CA ARG A 50 10.34 7.54 -9.60
C ARG A 50 10.48 7.61 -11.12
N GLU A 51 11.71 7.82 -11.57
CA GLU A 51 12.13 7.76 -12.97
C GLU A 51 11.80 6.39 -13.58
N THR A 52 11.39 6.39 -14.86
CA THR A 52 10.86 5.25 -15.63
C THR A 52 11.73 3.99 -15.57
N GLU A 53 13.04 4.13 -15.34
CA GLU A 53 14.01 3.02 -15.28
C GLU A 53 14.09 2.33 -13.90
N ALA A 54 13.57 2.97 -12.83
CA ALA A 54 13.58 2.44 -11.46
C ALA A 54 12.19 2.00 -10.96
N GLN A 55 11.14 2.21 -11.75
CA GLN A 55 9.74 1.88 -11.42
C GLN A 55 9.42 0.38 -11.41
N HIS A 56 10.37 -0.47 -11.82
CA HIS A 56 10.16 -1.92 -11.88
C HIS A 56 10.33 -2.65 -10.53
N ASN A 57 10.87 -2.00 -9.48
CA ASN A 57 11.17 -2.67 -8.19
C ASN A 57 11.14 -1.74 -6.94
N ARG A 58 10.65 -0.49 -7.05
CA ARG A 58 10.82 0.55 -6.02
C ARG A 58 9.74 1.63 -6.11
N PHE A 59 9.03 1.90 -5.01
CA PHE A 59 8.23 3.10 -4.82
C PHE A 59 8.90 4.09 -3.86
N LEU A 60 8.78 5.40 -4.11
CA LEU A 60 9.19 6.46 -3.18
C LEU A 60 8.04 7.46 -3.07
N ILE A 61 7.58 7.69 -1.84
CA ILE A 61 6.61 8.75 -1.55
C ILE A 61 7.41 9.99 -1.18
N ALA A 62 7.32 11.05 -2.00
CA ALA A 62 7.99 12.29 -1.69
C ALA A 62 7.40 12.90 -0.40
N PRO A 63 8.21 13.55 0.46
CA PRO A 63 7.71 14.17 1.68
C PRO A 63 6.55 15.15 1.45
N VAL A 64 6.56 15.86 0.31
CA VAL A 64 5.47 16.76 -0.09
C VAL A 64 4.16 16.02 -0.34
N ASP A 65 4.22 14.83 -0.92
CA ASP A 65 3.05 14.02 -1.22
C ASP A 65 2.51 13.35 0.03
N PHE A 66 3.39 12.95 0.96
CA PHE A 66 2.98 12.52 2.30
C PHE A 66 2.21 13.63 3.03
N MET A 67 2.76 14.85 3.07
CA MET A 67 2.08 16.00 3.70
C MET A 67 0.73 16.34 3.04
N ARG A 68 0.63 16.17 1.71
CA ARG A 68 -0.64 16.36 0.98
C ARG A 68 -1.65 15.27 1.33
N ALA A 69 -1.21 14.02 1.40
CA ALA A 69 -2.04 12.89 1.79
C ALA A 69 -2.54 13.03 3.23
N GLU A 70 -1.67 13.44 4.17
CA GLU A 70 -2.08 13.69 5.56
C GLU A 70 -3.13 14.81 5.65
N ARG A 71 -2.94 15.89 4.89
CA ARG A 71 -3.91 16.99 4.85
C ARG A 71 -5.25 16.53 4.27
N HIS A 72 -5.22 15.74 3.22
CA HIS A 72 -6.40 15.16 2.59
C HIS A 72 -7.15 14.24 3.58
N ALA A 73 -6.43 13.31 4.21
CA ALA A 73 -6.98 12.41 5.22
C ALA A 73 -7.64 13.19 6.36
N ARG A 74 -6.92 14.19 6.92
CA ARG A 74 -7.42 15.02 8.01
C ARG A 74 -8.68 15.80 7.63
N ALA A 75 -8.76 16.33 6.40
CA ALA A 75 -9.95 17.03 5.92
C ALA A 75 -11.19 16.12 5.85
N ALA A 76 -10.99 14.81 5.70
CA ALA A 76 -12.03 13.79 5.73
C ALA A 76 -12.25 13.17 7.13
N GLY A 77 -11.53 13.63 8.16
CA GLY A 77 -11.57 13.02 9.49
C GLY A 77 -10.91 11.63 9.57
N LEU A 78 -10.00 11.34 8.64
CA LEU A 78 -9.26 10.08 8.51
C LEU A 78 -7.77 10.28 8.79
N GLU A 79 -7.07 9.17 8.95
CA GLU A 79 -5.61 9.09 9.11
C GLU A 79 -5.00 8.24 7.98
N ILE A 80 -3.69 8.41 7.75
CA ILE A 80 -2.95 7.45 6.93
C ILE A 80 -2.72 6.22 7.79
N VAL A 81 -3.34 5.10 7.42
CA VAL A 81 -3.23 3.84 8.15
C VAL A 81 -2.33 2.84 7.43
N GLY A 82 -1.79 3.20 6.28
CA GLY A 82 -0.83 2.36 5.56
C GLY A 82 -0.62 2.77 4.12
N PHE A 83 -0.06 1.84 3.35
CA PHE A 83 0.32 2.02 1.96
C PHE A 83 -0.07 0.78 1.16
N TYR A 84 -0.27 0.96 -0.14
CA TYR A 84 -0.36 -0.14 -1.06
C TYR A 84 0.55 0.08 -2.27
N HIS A 85 1.00 -1.01 -2.88
CA HIS A 85 1.68 -0.99 -4.17
C HIS A 85 1.43 -2.29 -4.95
N SER A 86 1.73 -2.26 -6.25
CA SER A 86 1.67 -3.45 -7.10
C SER A 86 3.04 -4.05 -7.36
N HIS A 87 3.07 -5.36 -7.61
CA HIS A 87 4.22 -6.12 -8.07
C HIS A 87 3.93 -6.68 -9.48
N PRO A 88 4.48 -6.06 -10.54
CA PRO A 88 4.37 -6.55 -11.91
C PRO A 88 5.11 -7.87 -12.08
N ASP A 89 4.43 -8.90 -12.60
CA ASP A 89 5.00 -10.22 -12.90
C ASP A 89 5.68 -10.92 -11.69
N HIS A 90 5.31 -10.52 -10.46
CA HIS A 90 5.84 -10.99 -9.19
C HIS A 90 4.71 -11.27 -8.18
N PRO A 91 4.92 -12.19 -7.21
CA PRO A 91 3.89 -12.52 -6.22
C PRO A 91 3.63 -11.35 -5.26
N ALA A 92 2.44 -11.37 -4.64
CA ALA A 92 2.03 -10.41 -3.62
C ALA A 92 2.70 -10.74 -2.27
N LEU A 93 4.03 -10.66 -2.22
CA LEU A 93 4.83 -10.92 -1.03
C LEU A 93 5.81 -9.75 -0.84
N PRO A 94 6.04 -9.28 0.39
CA PRO A 94 6.99 -8.21 0.64
C PRO A 94 8.41 -8.66 0.33
N SER A 95 9.17 -7.79 -0.30
CA SER A 95 10.60 -7.94 -0.50
C SER A 95 11.40 -7.48 0.74
N ASP A 96 12.70 -7.79 0.77
CA ASP A 96 13.60 -7.23 1.78
C ASP A 96 13.67 -5.69 1.70
N TYR A 97 13.55 -5.13 0.49
CA TYR A 97 13.53 -3.68 0.31
C TYR A 97 12.30 -3.06 0.98
N ASP A 98 11.13 -3.68 0.84
CA ASP A 98 9.91 -3.21 1.52
C ASP A 98 10.09 -3.21 3.04
N ARG A 99 10.78 -4.23 3.58
CA ARG A 99 11.06 -4.35 5.01
C ARG A 99 11.95 -3.23 5.52
N GLU A 100 12.97 -2.86 4.75
CA GLU A 100 13.89 -1.76 5.09
C GLU A 100 13.20 -0.39 5.09
N GLN A 101 12.19 -0.20 4.23
CA GLN A 101 11.45 1.07 4.13
C GLN A 101 10.21 1.11 5.04
N ALA A 102 9.73 -0.04 5.51
CA ALA A 102 8.51 -0.12 6.30
C ALA A 102 8.70 0.31 7.76
N LEU A 103 7.58 0.72 8.36
CA LEU A 103 7.45 1.10 9.76
C LEU A 103 6.40 0.20 10.46
N PRO A 104 6.64 -0.25 11.71
CA PRO A 104 5.80 -1.23 12.41
C PRO A 104 4.31 -0.85 12.63
N PHE A 105 3.95 0.42 12.45
CA PHE A 105 2.60 0.91 12.72
C PHE A 105 1.69 0.89 11.49
N TYR A 106 2.23 0.72 10.28
CA TYR A 106 1.49 0.80 9.03
C TYR A 106 1.15 -0.58 8.45
N CYS A 107 0.16 -0.58 7.56
CA CYS A 107 -0.33 -1.76 6.85
C CYS A 107 0.18 -1.62 5.44
N TYR A 108 0.72 -2.69 4.90
CA TYR A 108 1.29 -2.74 3.57
C TYR A 108 0.45 -3.73 2.78
N ILE A 109 -0.31 -3.22 1.81
CA ILE A 109 -1.05 -4.06 0.87
C ILE A 109 -0.21 -4.22 -0.39
N ILE A 110 -0.03 -5.46 -0.82
CA ILE A 110 0.69 -5.78 -2.05
C ILE A 110 -0.28 -6.47 -2.99
N VAL A 111 -0.35 -5.99 -4.23
CA VAL A 111 -1.13 -6.63 -5.30
C VAL A 111 -0.20 -7.19 -6.37
N SER A 112 -0.33 -8.48 -6.66
CA SER A 112 0.35 -9.12 -7.78
C SER A 112 -0.39 -8.82 -9.08
N VAL A 113 0.34 -8.33 -10.09
CA VAL A 113 -0.23 -8.01 -11.41
C VAL A 113 0.55 -8.76 -12.48
N ASN A 114 -0.03 -9.82 -13.02
CA ASN A 114 0.57 -10.66 -14.05
C ASN A 114 -0.06 -10.33 -15.41
N LYS A 115 0.76 -9.97 -16.40
CA LYS A 115 0.27 -9.64 -17.77
C LYS A 115 -0.91 -8.66 -17.76
N ALA A 116 -0.77 -7.55 -17.02
CA ALA A 116 -1.79 -6.51 -16.84
C ALA A 116 -3.11 -6.96 -16.17
N LYS A 117 -3.10 -8.08 -15.43
CA LYS A 117 -4.25 -8.55 -14.64
C LYS A 117 -3.87 -8.75 -13.18
N ALA A 118 -4.68 -8.22 -12.27
CA ALA A 118 -4.47 -8.43 -10.85
C ALA A 118 -4.89 -9.84 -10.44
N GLU A 119 -4.01 -10.55 -9.72
CA GLU A 119 -4.26 -11.92 -9.27
C GLU A 119 -4.38 -11.98 -7.73
N GLY A 120 -3.26 -11.86 -7.04
CA GLY A 120 -3.19 -11.92 -5.58
C GLY A 120 -3.20 -10.53 -4.93
N LEU A 121 -3.82 -10.40 -3.76
CA LEU A 121 -3.73 -9.23 -2.90
C LEU A 121 -3.54 -9.72 -1.47
N THR A 122 -2.50 -9.23 -0.80
CA THR A 122 -2.14 -9.62 0.57
C THR A 122 -1.90 -8.39 1.44
N GLY A 123 -2.17 -8.51 2.74
CA GLY A 123 -1.94 -7.46 3.72
C GLY A 123 -0.82 -7.84 4.69
N TRP A 124 0.03 -6.88 5.07
CA TRP A 124 1.19 -7.12 5.93
C TRP A 124 1.38 -6.01 6.97
N SER A 125 1.88 -6.38 8.14
CA SER A 125 2.42 -5.44 9.13
C SER A 125 3.85 -5.82 9.50
N LEU A 126 4.70 -4.81 9.70
CA LEU A 126 6.08 -5.04 10.07
C LEU A 126 6.17 -5.30 11.59
N SER A 127 6.95 -6.30 12.00
CA SER A 127 7.20 -6.57 13.41
C SER A 127 7.83 -5.34 14.12
N PRO A 128 7.59 -5.12 15.43
CA PRO A 128 8.14 -3.96 16.15
C PRO A 128 9.67 -3.85 16.11
N ASP A 129 10.36 -4.98 16.08
CA ASP A 129 11.82 -5.09 15.94
C ASP A 129 12.30 -4.98 14.48
N ARG A 130 11.38 -4.82 13.52
CA ARG A 130 11.61 -4.71 12.07
C ARG A 130 12.30 -5.94 11.46
N ALA A 131 12.28 -7.07 12.16
CA ALA A 131 12.92 -8.30 11.72
C ALA A 131 12.15 -9.01 10.61
N HIS A 132 10.81 -8.97 10.62
CA HIS A 132 9.98 -9.71 9.66
C HIS A 132 8.61 -9.05 9.45
N PHE A 133 7.96 -9.37 8.34
CA PHE A 133 6.55 -9.05 8.13
C PHE A 133 5.65 -10.17 8.70
N ASN A 134 4.51 -9.76 9.25
CA ASN A 134 3.41 -10.63 9.64
C ASN A 134 2.30 -10.47 8.62
N GLN A 135 1.82 -11.58 8.06
CA GLN A 135 0.69 -11.56 7.14
C GLN A 135 -0.60 -11.30 7.92
N GLU A 136 -1.45 -10.42 7.40
CA GLU A 136 -2.74 -10.06 7.99
C GLU A 136 -3.92 -10.71 7.25
N PHE A 137 -3.83 -10.83 5.93
CA PHE A 137 -4.81 -11.52 5.06
C PHE A 137 -4.21 -11.82 3.67
#